data_AF-A0A3D4CS97-F1
#
_entry.id   AF-A0A3D4CS97-F1
#
_cell.length_a   1.000
_cell.length_b   1.000
_cell.length_c   1.000
_cell.angle_alpha   90.00
_cell.angle_beta   90.00
_cell.angle_gamma   90.00
#
_symmetry.space_group_name_H-M   'P 1'
#
loop_
_entity.id
_entity.type
_entity.pdbx_description
1 polymer ?
#
loop_
_entity_poly.entity_id
_entity_poly.type
_entity_poly.pdbx_seq_one_letter_code
_entity_poly.pdbx_strand_id
1 'polypeptide(L)'
;MAIEFRALKILIVSPASLPNGNASSAARWASELTALGHEIVVSSCWKGEEVDLLVALNAEKSHHAVAGCRANVRTPVVVALTGTDLYPELSMTSLASLEMADRIVVHQHKALARLPEPYQSKACIIPFSIPDHPALVKNQKADENNFTVCVVGHLRAVKDPMRTARAARLLPAGSRIRVLHAGAILERRFAKEVEREEAE
;
A
#
# COMPACT_ATOMS: atom_id res chain seq x y z
N MET A 1 -12.02 -26.38 19.75
CA MET A 1 -13.29 -25.68 19.53
C MET A 1 -13.16 -24.98 18.19
N ALA A 2 -13.65 -25.59 17.11
CA ALA A 2 -13.59 -24.96 15.80
C ALA A 2 -14.56 -23.78 15.81
N ILE A 3 -14.05 -22.57 15.61
CA ILE A 3 -14.91 -21.41 15.37
C ILE A 3 -15.52 -21.67 14.00
N GLU A 4 -16.81 -22.01 13.95
CA GLU A 4 -17.55 -22.13 12.71
C GLU A 4 -17.69 -20.73 12.12
N PHE A 5 -16.76 -20.34 11.24
CA PHE A 5 -16.86 -19.11 10.49
C PHE A 5 -17.91 -19.31 9.41
N ARG A 6 -19.02 -18.56 9.50
CA ARG A 6 -19.94 -18.40 8.38
C ARG A 6 -19.16 -17.87 7.18
N ALA A 7 -19.32 -18.49 6.01
CA ALA A 7 -18.81 -17.95 4.76
C ALA A 7 -19.43 -16.56 4.51
N LEU A 8 -18.58 -15.56 4.27
CA LEU A 8 -18.98 -14.17 4.04
C LEU A 8 -18.66 -13.81 2.60
N LYS A 9 -19.52 -13.02 1.98
CA LYS A 9 -19.25 -12.34 0.72
C LYS A 9 -18.57 -11.00 1.00
N ILE A 10 -17.28 -10.91 0.71
CA ILE A 10 -16.44 -9.74 1.01
C ILE A 10 -16.05 -9.05 -0.29
N LEU A 11 -16.31 -7.75 -0.38
CA LEU A 11 -15.78 -6.92 -1.45
C LEU A 11 -14.56 -6.16 -0.96
N ILE A 12 -13.44 -6.35 -1.65
CA ILE A 12 -12.24 -5.53 -1.47
C ILE A 12 -12.22 -4.47 -2.59
N VAL A 13 -12.38 -3.21 -2.22
CA VAL A 13 -12.19 -2.08 -3.14
C VAL A 13 -10.76 -1.61 -3.04
N SER A 14 -10.02 -1.75 -4.13
CA SER A 14 -8.65 -1.24 -4.26
C SER A 14 -8.56 -0.26 -5.42
N PRO A 15 -8.08 0.97 -5.21
CA PRO A 15 -7.96 1.95 -6.28
C PRO A 15 -7.18 1.40 -7.45
N ALA A 16 -7.77 1.46 -8.64
CA ALA A 16 -7.11 1.01 -9.86
C ALA A 16 -5.87 1.86 -10.13
N SER A 17 -4.73 1.20 -10.22
CA SER A 17 -3.57 1.65 -11.00
C SER A 17 -2.63 0.45 -11.16
N LEU A 18 -1.63 0.62 -12.04
CA LEU A 18 -0.46 -0.24 -12.25
C LEU A 18 -0.05 -1.06 -11.01
N PRO A 19 0.61 -2.23 -11.17
CA PRO A 19 1.11 -3.03 -10.05
C PRO A 19 1.77 -2.15 -8.98
N ASN A 20 1.09 -2.00 -7.84
CA ASN A 20 1.49 -1.11 -6.76
C ASN A 20 1.17 -1.77 -5.42
N GLY A 21 1.58 -1.13 -4.32
CA GLY A 21 1.38 -1.68 -2.97
C GLY A 21 -0.07 -1.96 -2.61
N ASN A 22 -1.04 -1.15 -3.09
CA ASN A 22 -2.47 -1.38 -2.82
C ASN A 22 -2.96 -2.63 -3.55
N ALA A 23 -2.65 -2.77 -4.85
CA ALA A 23 -3.04 -3.94 -5.65
C ALA A 23 -2.45 -5.24 -5.08
N SER A 24 -1.17 -5.21 -4.67
CA SER A 24 -0.53 -6.35 -4.00
C SER A 24 -1.21 -6.69 -2.66
N SER A 25 -1.59 -5.67 -1.88
CA SER A 25 -2.30 -5.87 -0.61
C SER A 25 -3.69 -6.47 -0.83
N ALA A 26 -4.44 -5.97 -1.81
CA ALA A 26 -5.77 -6.47 -2.16
C ALA A 26 -5.73 -7.94 -2.60
N ALA A 27 -4.83 -8.28 -3.52
CA ALA A 27 -4.66 -9.65 -4.01
C ALA A 27 -4.30 -10.61 -2.87
N ARG A 28 -3.42 -10.16 -1.96
CA ARG A 28 -3.03 -10.97 -0.81
C ARG A 28 -4.18 -11.16 0.16
N TRP A 29 -4.86 -10.09 0.57
CA TRP A 29 -5.99 -10.20 1.49
C TRP A 29 -7.11 -11.06 0.90
N ALA A 30 -7.34 -10.97 -0.41
CA ALA A 30 -8.25 -11.88 -1.09
C ALA A 30 -7.82 -13.35 -0.95
N SER A 31 -6.55 -13.66 -1.23
CA SER A 31 -6.02 -15.02 -1.07
C SER A 31 -6.18 -15.56 0.36
N GLU A 32 -5.80 -14.77 1.37
CA GLU A 32 -5.84 -15.19 2.77
C GLU A 32 -7.29 -15.37 3.26
N LEU A 33 -8.20 -14.44 2.92
CA LEU A 33 -9.61 -14.54 3.30
C LEU A 33 -10.33 -15.67 2.56
N THR A 34 -9.97 -15.95 1.30
CA THR A 34 -10.46 -17.13 0.58
C THR A 34 -9.99 -18.42 1.24
N ALA A 35 -8.72 -18.49 1.70
CA ALA A 35 -8.21 -19.65 2.43
C ALA A 35 -8.94 -19.90 3.77
N LEU A 36 -9.52 -18.86 4.35
CA LEU A 36 -10.39 -18.94 5.54
C LEU A 36 -11.85 -19.32 5.21
N GLY A 37 -12.18 -19.56 3.93
CA GLY A 37 -13.52 -20.01 3.51
C GLY A 37 -14.50 -18.90 3.12
N HIS A 38 -14.03 -17.69 2.85
CA HIS A 38 -14.87 -16.57 2.42
C HIS A 38 -14.89 -16.38 0.88
N GLU A 39 -15.96 -15.79 0.37
CA GLU A 39 -16.10 -15.43 -1.03
C GLU A 39 -15.60 -14.00 -1.25
N ILE A 40 -14.56 -13.83 -2.07
CA ILE A 40 -13.91 -12.52 -2.25
C ILE A 40 -14.10 -12.00 -3.67
N VAL A 41 -14.53 -10.75 -3.77
CA VAL A 41 -14.48 -9.97 -5.02
C VAL A 41 -13.49 -8.83 -4.83
N VAL A 42 -12.57 -8.65 -5.77
CA VAL A 42 -11.69 -7.47 -5.82
C VAL A 42 -12.14 -6.57 -6.96
N SER A 43 -12.41 -5.31 -6.66
CA SER A 43 -12.89 -4.33 -7.63
C SER A 43 -12.22 -2.97 -7.43
N SER A 44 -12.23 -2.15 -8.47
CA SER A 44 -11.82 -0.75 -8.38
C SER A 44 -12.92 0.19 -7.88
N CYS A 45 -14.17 -0.27 -7.88
CA CYS A 45 -15.32 0.48 -7.43
C CYS A 45 -16.41 -0.43 -6.84
N TRP A 46 -17.29 0.15 -6.03
CA TRP A 46 -18.54 -0.48 -5.59
C TRP A 46 -19.64 -0.16 -6.60
N LYS A 47 -20.43 -1.18 -6.96
CA LYS A 47 -21.46 -1.09 -8.01
C LYS A 47 -22.89 -1.26 -7.49
N GLY A 48 -23.07 -1.23 -6.16
CA GLY A 48 -24.38 -1.51 -5.57
C GLY A 48 -24.59 -2.98 -5.18
N GLU A 49 -23.54 -3.80 -5.23
CA GLU A 49 -23.68 -5.21 -4.85
C GLU A 49 -23.96 -5.38 -3.35
N GLU A 50 -24.88 -6.30 -3.03
CA GLU A 50 -25.06 -6.78 -1.66
C GLU A 50 -23.88 -7.66 -1.26
N VAL A 51 -23.21 -7.26 -0.17
CA VAL A 51 -22.03 -7.92 0.40
C VAL A 51 -22.13 -7.89 1.93
N ASP A 52 -21.57 -8.91 2.58
CA ASP A 52 -21.56 -9.03 4.03
C ASP A 52 -20.48 -8.13 4.67
N LEU A 53 -19.46 -7.75 3.91
CA LEU A 53 -18.36 -6.89 4.35
C LEU A 53 -17.77 -6.10 3.18
N LEU A 54 -17.54 -4.80 3.38
CA LEU A 54 -16.73 -3.96 2.50
C LEU A 54 -15.36 -3.70 3.13
N VAL A 55 -14.29 -3.99 2.39
CA VAL A 55 -12.92 -3.62 2.75
C VAL A 55 -12.39 -2.62 1.72
N ALA A 56 -12.27 -1.35 2.11
CA ALA A 56 -11.77 -0.28 1.26
C ALA A 56 -10.30 -0.01 1.55
N LEU A 57 -9.43 -0.30 0.57
CA LEU A 57 -8.03 0.12 0.62
C LEU A 57 -7.94 1.57 0.20
N ASN A 58 -7.20 2.38 0.95
CA ASN A 58 -7.01 3.81 0.75
C ASN A 58 -8.28 4.65 1.00
N ALA A 59 -8.31 5.38 2.11
CA ALA A 59 -9.47 6.16 2.57
C ALA A 59 -9.90 7.26 1.57
N GLU A 60 -8.96 7.93 0.94
CA GLU A 60 -9.26 9.01 0.00
C GLU A 60 -9.79 8.47 -1.34
N LYS A 61 -9.04 7.55 -1.95
CA LYS A 61 -9.36 7.05 -3.30
C LYS A 61 -10.57 6.13 -3.32
N SER A 62 -10.85 5.43 -2.23
CA SER A 62 -12.02 4.55 -2.12
C SER A 62 -13.23 5.23 -1.46
N HIS A 63 -13.19 6.55 -1.25
CA HIS A 63 -14.26 7.30 -0.60
C HIS A 63 -15.64 7.06 -1.21
N HIS A 64 -15.76 7.09 -2.54
CA HIS A 64 -17.03 6.85 -3.21
C HIS A 64 -17.64 5.48 -2.92
N ALA A 65 -16.80 4.44 -2.77
CA ALA A 65 -17.29 3.11 -2.42
C ALA A 65 -17.78 3.05 -0.96
N VAL A 66 -17.05 3.68 -0.04
CA VAL A 66 -17.44 3.78 1.37
C VAL A 66 -18.76 4.54 1.52
N ALA A 67 -18.86 5.71 0.90
CA ALA A 67 -20.07 6.54 0.92
C ALA A 67 -21.27 5.83 0.30
N GLY A 68 -21.07 5.20 -0.87
CA GLY A 68 -22.11 4.46 -1.57
C GLY A 68 -22.63 3.28 -0.75
N CYS A 69 -21.74 2.49 -0.16
CA CYS A 69 -22.12 1.36 0.69
C CYS A 69 -22.91 1.85 1.91
N ARG A 70 -22.42 2.88 2.61
CA ARG A 70 -23.06 3.40 3.83
C ARG A 70 -24.45 4.00 3.58
N ALA A 71 -24.67 4.61 2.42
CA ALA A 71 -25.95 5.22 2.06
C ALA A 71 -27.05 4.18 1.75
N ASN A 72 -26.68 3.02 1.23
CA ASN A 72 -27.63 2.04 0.69
C ASN A 72 -27.80 0.80 1.58
N VAL A 73 -26.77 0.43 2.34
CA VAL A 73 -26.76 -0.83 3.10
C VAL A 73 -26.08 -0.61 4.45
N ARG A 74 -26.58 -1.28 5.51
CA ARG A 74 -25.91 -1.33 6.82
C ARG A 74 -24.78 -2.38 6.88
N THR A 75 -24.10 -2.60 5.76
CA THR A 75 -22.96 -3.53 5.71
C THR A 75 -21.80 -2.95 6.53
N PRO A 76 -21.10 -3.79 7.34
CA PRO A 76 -19.87 -3.39 7.99
C PRO A 76 -18.81 -2.90 6.99
N VAL A 77 -18.14 -1.79 7.31
CA VAL A 77 -17.10 -1.18 6.48
C VAL A 77 -15.76 -1.16 7.23
N VAL A 78 -14.74 -1.74 6.61
CA VAL A 78 -13.34 -1.65 7.04
C VAL A 78 -12.61 -0.73 6.08
N VAL A 79 -11.92 0.29 6.60
CA VAL A 79 -11.03 1.15 5.80
C VAL A 79 -9.58 0.85 6.19
N ALA A 80 -8.76 0.45 5.23
CA ALA A 80 -7.34 0.23 5.43
C ALA A 80 -6.54 1.42 4.89
N LEU A 81 -5.82 2.10 5.78
CA LEU A 81 -4.93 3.19 5.41
C LEU A 81 -3.66 2.65 4.75
N THR A 82 -3.37 3.12 3.53
CA THR A 82 -2.24 2.59 2.73
C THR A 82 -1.05 3.54 2.64
N GLY A 83 -1.11 4.67 3.35
CA GLY A 83 -0.02 5.60 3.55
C GLY A 83 -0.24 6.92 2.81
N THR A 84 -0.58 6.91 1.51
CA THR A 84 -0.79 8.17 0.76
C THR A 84 -2.07 8.90 1.14
N ASP A 85 -2.97 8.23 1.85
CA ASP A 85 -4.20 8.75 2.43
C ASP A 85 -4.05 9.23 3.88
N LEU A 86 -2.86 9.02 4.48
CA LEU A 86 -2.50 9.44 5.84
C LEU A 86 -1.37 10.49 5.84
N TYR A 87 -0.50 10.43 4.84
CA TYR A 87 0.67 11.27 4.68
C TYR A 87 0.57 12.14 3.41
N PRO A 88 1.05 13.40 3.46
CA PRO A 88 1.64 14.06 4.63
C PRO A 88 0.59 14.38 5.69
N GLU A 89 -0.66 14.59 5.33
CA GLU A 89 -1.78 14.87 6.22
C GLU A 89 -3.06 14.19 5.74
N LEU A 90 -4.01 14.00 6.64
CA LEU A 90 -5.34 13.47 6.31
C LEU A 90 -6.15 14.54 5.59
N SER A 91 -6.61 14.25 4.37
CA SER A 91 -7.56 15.11 3.67
C SER A 91 -8.95 15.03 4.32
N MET A 92 -9.80 16.03 4.06
CA MET A 92 -11.20 16.00 4.47
C MET A 92 -11.95 14.77 3.92
N THR A 93 -11.60 14.35 2.70
CA THR A 93 -12.12 13.14 2.07
C THR A 93 -11.70 11.88 2.81
N SER A 94 -10.43 11.75 3.19
CA SER A 94 -9.96 10.66 4.05
C SER A 94 -10.73 10.63 5.36
N LEU A 95 -10.87 11.78 6.04
CA LEU A 95 -11.58 11.88 7.32
C LEU A 95 -13.04 11.44 7.22
N ALA A 96 -13.75 11.86 6.18
CA ALA A 96 -15.13 11.44 5.94
C ALA A 96 -15.25 9.92 5.74
N SER A 97 -14.30 9.30 5.02
CA SER A 97 -14.23 7.84 4.89
C SER A 97 -13.97 7.15 6.23
N LEU A 98 -13.09 7.69 7.06
CA LEU A 98 -12.80 7.15 8.39
C LEU A 98 -13.99 7.28 9.34
N GLU A 99 -14.75 8.37 9.26
CA GLU A 99 -15.98 8.56 10.03
C GLU A 99 -16.99 7.46 9.71
N MET A 100 -17.22 7.18 8.43
CA MET A 100 -18.13 6.14 7.97
C MET A 100 -17.65 4.71 8.20
N ALA A 101 -16.38 4.47 8.55
CA ALA A 101 -15.83 3.14 8.77
C ALA A 101 -16.23 2.57 10.15
N ASP A 102 -16.54 1.27 10.23
CA ASP A 102 -16.75 0.57 11.50
C ASP A 102 -15.41 0.17 12.14
N ARG A 103 -14.42 -0.18 11.30
CA ARG A 103 -13.04 -0.46 11.71
C ARG A 103 -12.04 0.17 10.76
N ILE A 104 -10.89 0.56 11.31
CA ILE A 104 -9.79 1.12 10.55
C ILE A 104 -8.59 0.19 10.69
N VAL A 105 -7.92 -0.12 9.59
CA VAL A 105 -6.65 -0.85 9.61
C VAL A 105 -5.52 0.12 9.33
N VAL A 106 -4.48 0.07 10.16
CA VAL A 106 -3.22 0.78 9.96
C VAL A 106 -2.05 -0.20 10.02
N HIS A 107 -0.95 0.09 9.33
CA HIS A 107 0.16 -0.87 9.21
C HIS A 107 1.31 -0.68 10.20
N GLN A 108 1.25 0.36 11.04
CA GLN A 108 2.31 0.68 12.00
C GLN A 108 1.82 1.60 13.13
N HIS A 109 2.50 1.56 14.28
CA HIS A 109 2.18 2.39 15.45
C HIS A 109 2.21 3.90 15.16
N LYS A 110 3.16 4.37 14.34
CA LYS A 110 3.22 5.79 13.93
C LYS A 110 1.99 6.24 13.13
N ALA A 111 1.38 5.32 12.39
CA ALA A 111 0.16 5.62 11.65
C ALA A 111 -1.05 5.77 12.58
N LEU A 112 -1.16 4.89 13.60
CA LEU A 112 -2.17 5.01 14.64
C LEU A 112 -2.07 6.36 15.38
N ALA A 113 -0.86 6.74 15.80
CA ALA A 113 -0.62 7.99 16.52
C ALA A 113 -0.93 9.26 15.70
N ARG A 114 -1.05 9.13 14.36
CA ARG A 114 -1.40 10.23 13.46
C ARG A 114 -2.90 10.37 13.23
N LEU A 115 -3.70 9.36 13.62
CA LEU A 115 -5.15 9.46 13.56
C LEU A 115 -5.68 10.42 14.63
N PRO A 116 -6.69 11.24 14.32
CA PRO A 116 -7.47 11.93 15.35
C PRO A 116 -8.03 10.95 16.39
N GLU A 117 -8.07 11.37 17.65
CA GLU A 117 -8.48 10.56 18.81
C GLU A 117 -9.80 9.77 18.58
N PRO A 118 -10.87 10.33 17.99
CA PRO A 118 -12.12 9.59 17.77
C PRO A 118 -11.96 8.34 16.89
N TYR A 119 -10.95 8.32 16.02
CA TYR A 119 -10.70 7.22 15.10
C TYR A 119 -9.70 6.19 15.64
N GLN A 120 -8.91 6.53 16.66
CA GLN A 120 -7.93 5.60 17.24
C GLN A 120 -8.61 4.41 17.92
N SER A 121 -9.76 4.61 18.57
CA SER A 121 -10.49 3.56 19.29
C SER A 121 -11.04 2.44 18.40
N LYS A 122 -11.26 2.73 17.11
CA LYS A 122 -11.70 1.74 16.11
C LYS A 122 -10.59 1.32 15.15
N ALA A 123 -9.36 1.78 15.37
CA ALA A 123 -8.21 1.41 14.58
C ALA A 123 -7.52 0.15 15.15
N CYS A 124 -7.08 -0.72 14.24
CA CYS A 124 -6.31 -1.92 14.55
C CYS A 124 -5.01 -1.87 13.75
N ILE A 125 -3.90 -2.23 14.41
CA ILE A 125 -2.60 -2.34 13.76
C ILE A 125 -2.48 -3.75 13.17
N ILE A 126 -2.45 -3.84 11.83
CA ILE A 126 -2.10 -5.06 11.10
C ILE A 126 -0.81 -4.78 10.35
N PRO A 127 0.35 -5.21 10.89
CA PRO A 127 1.63 -4.99 10.23
C PRO A 127 1.66 -5.60 8.83
N PHE A 128 2.39 -4.97 7.91
CA PHE A 128 2.72 -5.65 6.65
C PHE A 128 3.57 -6.87 6.96
N SER A 129 3.11 -8.03 6.51
CA SER A 129 3.94 -9.21 6.38
C SER A 129 4.38 -9.38 4.93
N ILE A 130 5.39 -10.20 4.69
CA ILE A 130 5.85 -10.58 3.36
C ILE A 130 5.86 -12.11 3.36
N PRO A 131 5.28 -12.78 2.35
CA PRO A 131 5.36 -14.24 2.27
C PRO A 131 6.80 -14.68 2.06
N ASP A 132 7.12 -15.89 2.51
CA ASP A 132 8.40 -16.50 2.16
C ASP A 132 8.54 -16.54 0.64
N HIS A 133 9.65 -16.00 0.15
CA HIS A 133 9.94 -15.98 -1.27
C HIS A 133 11.19 -16.82 -1.52
N PRO A 134 11.22 -17.75 -2.50
CA PRO A 134 12.38 -18.61 -2.74
C PRO A 134 13.69 -17.85 -2.96
N ALA A 135 13.62 -16.62 -3.46
CA ALA A 135 14.79 -15.74 -3.61
C ALA A 135 15.39 -15.25 -2.28
N LEU A 136 14.66 -15.33 -1.16
CA LEU A 136 15.16 -15.04 0.18
C LEU A 136 15.92 -16.22 0.80
N VAL A 137 15.67 -17.44 0.32
CA VAL A 137 16.31 -18.67 0.79
C VAL A 137 17.58 -18.98 -0.01
N LYS A 138 17.64 -18.55 -1.27
CA LYS A 138 18.85 -18.72 -2.09
C LYS A 138 19.94 -17.76 -1.63
N ASN A 139 21.07 -18.30 -1.17
CA ASN A 139 22.34 -17.58 -1.11
C ASN A 139 22.73 -17.19 -2.53
N GLN A 140 22.33 -15.99 -2.95
CA GLN A 140 22.83 -15.41 -4.18
C GLN A 140 24.33 -15.19 -3.99
N LYS A 141 25.16 -15.67 -4.93
CA LYS A 141 26.59 -15.34 -4.93
C LYS A 141 26.70 -13.82 -4.95
N ALA A 142 27.34 -13.25 -3.93
CA ALA A 142 27.61 -11.83 -3.89
C ALA A 142 28.47 -11.46 -5.12
N ASP A 143 28.19 -10.32 -5.73
CA ASP A 143 29.11 -9.74 -6.70
C ASP A 143 30.37 -9.32 -5.93
N GLU A 144 31.47 -10.07 -6.11
CA GLU A 144 32.73 -9.82 -5.40
C GLU A 144 33.34 -8.46 -5.76
N ASN A 145 32.94 -7.91 -6.92
CA ASN A 145 33.48 -6.66 -7.45
C ASN A 145 32.64 -5.45 -7.07
N ASN A 146 31.34 -5.58 -6.81
CA ASN A 146 30.47 -4.45 -6.51
C ASN A 146 29.60 -4.67 -5.26
N PHE A 147 29.43 -3.59 -4.49
CA PHE A 147 28.38 -3.52 -3.48
C PHE A 147 27.14 -2.87 -4.09
N THR A 148 26.12 -3.68 -4.40
CA THR A 148 24.91 -3.17 -5.06
C THR A 148 23.89 -2.64 -4.05
N VAL A 149 23.54 -1.37 -4.18
CA VAL A 149 22.45 -0.70 -3.46
C VAL A 149 21.22 -0.66 -4.36
N CYS A 150 20.13 -1.30 -3.96
CA CYS A 150 18.87 -1.27 -4.69
C CYS A 150 17.91 -0.23 -4.10
N VAL A 151 17.48 0.73 -4.92
CA VAL A 151 16.46 1.73 -4.58
C VAL A 151 15.16 1.32 -5.26
N VAL A 152 14.19 0.84 -4.49
CA VAL A 152 12.90 0.38 -5.04
C VAL A 152 11.82 1.43 -4.83
N GLY A 153 11.33 2.00 -5.92
CA GLY A 153 10.19 2.90 -5.88
C GLY A 153 10.02 3.77 -7.12
N HIS A 154 8.78 3.91 -7.57
CA HIS A 154 8.42 4.89 -8.59
C HIS A 154 8.84 6.32 -8.23
N LEU A 155 9.28 7.09 -9.22
CA LEU A 155 9.81 8.44 -9.02
C LEU A 155 8.68 9.45 -8.85
N ARG A 156 8.53 9.93 -7.60
CA ARG A 156 7.53 10.91 -7.14
C ARG A 156 8.15 11.85 -6.12
N ALA A 157 7.67 13.08 -6.05
CA ALA A 157 8.08 14.12 -5.10
C ALA A 157 8.44 13.60 -3.72
N VAL A 158 7.45 12.91 -3.14
CA VAL A 158 7.40 12.50 -1.75
C VAL A 158 8.46 11.46 -1.41
N LYS A 159 9.02 10.79 -2.41
CA LYS A 159 10.09 9.80 -2.23
C LYS A 159 11.48 10.39 -2.35
N ASP A 160 11.60 11.66 -2.74
CA ASP A 160 12.87 12.30 -3.13
C ASP A 160 13.79 11.37 -3.95
N PRO A 161 13.34 10.97 -5.15
CA PRO A 161 13.91 9.83 -5.88
C PRO A 161 15.36 10.04 -6.30
N MET A 162 15.81 11.29 -6.42
CA MET A 162 17.17 11.62 -6.86
C MET A 162 18.17 11.71 -5.71
N ARG A 163 17.72 11.59 -4.46
CA ARG A 163 18.59 11.71 -3.28
C ARG A 163 19.72 10.69 -3.28
N THR A 164 19.44 9.45 -3.65
CA THR A 164 20.48 8.40 -3.70
C THR A 164 21.53 8.70 -4.77
N ALA A 165 21.11 9.14 -5.96
CA ALA A 165 22.04 9.49 -7.04
C ALA A 165 22.95 10.67 -6.61
N ARG A 166 22.37 11.71 -6.02
CA ARG A 166 23.14 12.85 -5.48
C ARG A 166 24.10 12.43 -4.36
N ALA A 167 23.70 11.50 -3.49
CA ALA A 167 24.57 10.98 -2.45
C ALA A 167 25.70 10.12 -3.00
N ALA A 168 25.47 9.39 -4.10
CA ALA A 168 26.51 8.57 -4.76
C ALA A 168 27.69 9.42 -5.25
N ARG A 169 27.47 10.69 -5.60
CA ARG A 169 28.54 11.63 -5.98
C ARG A 169 29.50 11.98 -4.84
N LEU A 170 29.12 11.70 -3.59
CA LEU A 170 29.99 11.90 -2.43
C LEU A 170 30.94 10.72 -2.19
N LEU A 171 30.83 9.65 -2.99
CA LEU A 171 31.67 8.47 -2.88
C LEU A 171 33.08 8.75 -3.45
N PRO A 172 34.13 8.14 -2.87
CA PRO A 172 35.47 8.24 -3.43
C PRO A 172 35.54 7.57 -4.81
N ALA A 173 36.48 8.01 -5.66
CA ALA A 173 36.67 7.47 -7.01
C ALA A 173 36.92 5.95 -7.05
N GLY A 174 37.49 5.37 -5.98
CA GLY A 174 37.69 3.92 -5.84
C GLY A 174 36.49 3.15 -5.26
N SER A 175 35.33 3.80 -5.11
CA SER A 175 34.12 3.15 -4.58
C SER A 175 33.65 2.04 -5.51
N ARG A 176 33.22 0.94 -4.90
CA ARG A 176 32.64 -0.22 -5.60
C ARG A 176 31.12 -0.26 -5.48
N ILE A 177 30.50 0.84 -5.03
CA ILE A 177 29.05 0.91 -4.87
C ILE A 177 28.40 1.07 -6.24
N ARG A 178 27.41 0.22 -6.53
CA ARG A 178 26.54 0.35 -7.70
C ARG A 178 25.13 0.64 -7.23
N VAL A 179 24.52 1.71 -7.73
CA VAL A 179 23.11 2.01 -7.44
C VAL A 179 22.23 1.44 -8.55
N LEU A 180 21.25 0.61 -8.19
CA LEU A 180 20.19 0.13 -9.07
C LEU A 180 18.87 0.75 -8.62
N HIS A 181 18.24 1.55 -9.47
CA HIS A 181 16.92 2.10 -9.18
C HIS A 181 15.85 1.29 -9.92
N ALA A 182 14.93 0.67 -9.19
CA ALA A 182 13.80 -0.06 -9.74
C ALA A 182 12.49 0.75 -9.56
N GLY A 183 11.98 1.33 -10.64
CA GLY A 183 10.68 2.00 -10.64
C GLY A 183 10.46 2.92 -11.84
N ALA A 184 9.20 3.03 -12.28
CA ALA A 184 8.81 3.95 -13.34
C ALA A 184 8.81 5.43 -12.92
N ILE A 185 9.03 6.32 -13.89
CA ILE A 185 8.87 7.78 -13.73
C ILE A 185 7.39 8.14 -13.78
N LEU A 186 6.80 8.49 -12.63
CA LEU A 186 5.38 8.89 -12.56
C LEU A 186 5.18 10.40 -12.66
N GLU A 187 6.20 11.18 -12.29
CA GLU A 187 6.19 12.64 -12.42
C GLU A 187 7.23 13.07 -13.47
N ARG A 188 6.76 13.60 -14.61
CA ARG A 188 7.59 13.94 -15.78
C ARG A 188 8.81 14.82 -15.46
N ARG A 189 8.74 15.63 -14.41
CA ARG A 189 9.85 16.51 -13.99
C ARG A 189 11.15 15.77 -13.67
N PHE A 190 11.10 14.47 -13.36
CA PHE A 190 12.30 13.69 -13.08
C PHE A 190 12.97 13.13 -14.35
N ALA A 191 12.31 13.17 -15.51
CA ALA A 191 12.82 12.53 -16.73
C ALA A 191 14.23 13.01 -17.12
N LYS A 192 14.43 14.33 -17.22
CA LYS A 192 15.74 14.92 -17.57
C LYS A 192 16.83 14.61 -16.54
N GLU A 193 16.45 14.52 -15.27
CA GLU A 193 17.43 14.23 -14.22
C GLU A 193 17.85 12.75 -14.30
N VAL A 194 16.91 11.84 -14.52
CA VAL A 194 17.19 10.41 -14.74
C VAL A 194 18.07 10.19 -15.96
N GLU A 195 17.75 10.79 -17.12
CA GLU A 195 18.56 10.67 -18.34
C GLU A 195 20.02 11.07 -18.10
N ARG A 196 20.26 12.09 -17.26
CA ARG A 196 21.61 12.50 -16.89
C ARG A 196 22.30 11.46 -16.00
N GLU A 197 21.62 10.95 -14.98
CA GLU A 197 22.22 9.94 -14.08
C GLU A 197 22.43 8.58 -14.77
N GLU A 198 21.66 8.24 -15.81
CA GLU A 198 21.87 7.02 -16.59
C GLU A 198 23.06 7.11 -17.56
N ALA A 199 23.53 8.33 -17.87
CA ALA A 199 24.66 8.59 -18.75
C ALA A 199 26.01 8.72 -18.00
N GLU A 200 25.98 8.86 -16.66
CA GLU A 200 27.16 8.90 -15.76
C GLU A 200 27.64 7.47 -15.42
#